data_AF-A0A7C1FUW8-F1
#
_entry.id   AF-A0A7C1FUW8-F1
#
_cell.length_a   1.000
_cell.length_b   1.000
_cell.length_c   1.000
_cell.angle_alpha   90.00
_cell.angle_beta   90.00
_cell.angle_gamma   90.00
#
_symmetry.space_group_name_H-M   'P 1'
#
loop_
_entity.id
_entity.type
_entity.pdbx_description
1 polymer ?
#
loop_
_entity_poly.entity_id
_entity_poly.type
_entity_poly.pdbx_seq_one_letter_code
_entity_poly.pdbx_strand_id
1 'polypeptide(L)'
;METTTSLTVEQCRAALKKVIDPEIYQNIVDLGLVYGIEIGEERAVTVTMTLTTPHCPLGPQIIENVQRELTAIGASQVEVNIVWTPPWTPDAMTPELKKLLGIVPEEEEEEEEEPALVVEPPPPPAKKKRGLLGWLFR
;
A
#
# COMPACT_ATOMS: atom_id res chain seq x y z
N MET A 1 -32.79 -23.33 14.26
CA MET A 1 -32.00 -23.95 13.17
C MET A 1 -30.67 -23.21 13.16
N GLU A 2 -29.68 -23.75 13.86
CA GLU A 2 -28.34 -23.15 13.89
C GLU A 2 -27.71 -23.38 12.51
N THR A 3 -27.56 -22.30 11.74
CA THR A 3 -26.75 -22.33 10.54
C THR A 3 -25.31 -22.54 10.99
N THR A 4 -24.81 -23.76 10.89
CA THR A 4 -23.38 -24.05 10.98
C THR A 4 -22.72 -23.42 9.75
N THR A 5 -22.40 -22.13 9.83
CA THR A 5 -21.71 -21.41 8.76
C THR A 5 -20.32 -22.02 8.61
N SER A 6 -20.07 -22.67 7.48
CA SER A 6 -18.75 -23.15 7.12
C SER A 6 -17.77 -21.99 7.04
N LEU A 7 -16.52 -22.23 7.44
CA LEU A 7 -15.42 -21.30 7.18
C LEU A 7 -15.25 -21.16 5.66
N THR A 8 -15.09 -19.93 5.17
CA THR A 8 -14.96 -19.60 3.74
C THR A 8 -13.61 -18.96 3.44
N VAL A 9 -13.16 -19.07 2.18
CA VAL A 9 -11.88 -18.51 1.72
C VAL A 9 -11.89 -16.99 1.85
N GLU A 10 -13.04 -16.35 1.63
CA GLU A 10 -13.25 -14.91 1.76
C GLU A 10 -13.08 -14.46 3.22
N GLN A 11 -13.60 -15.23 4.19
CA GLN A 11 -13.38 -14.96 5.62
C GLN A 11 -11.91 -15.09 6.00
N CYS A 12 -11.22 -16.12 5.49
CA CYS A 12 -9.78 -16.28 5.69
C CYS A 12 -9.02 -15.08 5.10
N ARG A 13 -9.27 -14.72 3.84
CA ARG A 13 -8.63 -13.58 3.17
C ARG A 13 -8.90 -12.26 3.91
N ALA A 14 -10.11 -12.05 4.41
CA ALA A 14 -10.45 -10.88 5.21
C ALA A 14 -9.72 -10.85 6.56
N ALA A 15 -9.55 -12.00 7.22
CA ALA A 15 -8.76 -12.08 8.44
C ALA A 15 -7.26 -11.81 8.18
N LEU A 16 -6.71 -12.34 7.08
CA LEU A 16 -5.32 -12.11 6.69
C LEU A 16 -5.00 -10.64 6.38
N LYS A 17 -6.00 -9.79 6.07
CA LYS A 17 -5.79 -8.34 5.97
C LYS A 17 -5.35 -7.69 7.28
N LYS A 18 -5.50 -8.36 8.43
CA LYS A 18 -5.01 -7.88 9.73
C LYS A 18 -3.53 -8.20 9.97
N VAL A 19 -2.94 -9.08 9.16
CA VAL A 19 -1.53 -9.44 9.28
C VAL A 19 -0.70 -8.41 8.53
N ILE A 20 0.13 -7.67 9.27
CA ILE A 20 0.96 -6.59 8.76
C ILE A 20 2.40 -7.09 8.59
N ASP A 21 3.00 -6.78 7.45
CA ASP A 21 4.44 -6.91 7.25
C ASP A 21 5.16 -5.82 8.08
N PRO A 22 6.05 -6.19 9.03
CA PRO A 22 6.70 -5.24 9.91
C PRO A 22 7.77 -4.37 9.23
N GLU A 23 8.20 -4.70 8.01
CA GLU A 23 9.15 -3.90 7.23
C GLU A 23 8.43 -2.86 6.37
N ILE A 24 7.34 -3.26 5.70
CA ILE A 24 6.58 -2.39 4.79
C ILE A 24 5.41 -1.67 5.48
N TYR A 25 5.04 -2.11 6.68
CA TYR A 25 3.93 -1.60 7.48
C TYR A 25 2.56 -1.68 6.77
N GLN A 26 2.43 -2.63 5.84
CA GLN A 26 1.18 -2.88 5.11
C GLN A 26 0.76 -4.35 5.22
N ASN A 27 -0.54 -4.61 5.01
CA ASN A 27 -1.06 -5.97 5.10
C ASN A 27 -0.61 -6.90 3.97
N ILE A 28 -0.39 -8.17 4.31
CA ILE A 28 0.15 -9.20 3.41
C ILE A 28 -0.76 -9.52 2.22
N VAL A 29 -2.06 -9.22 2.31
CA VAL A 29 -3.03 -9.48 1.23
C VAL A 29 -2.91 -8.41 0.15
N ASP A 30 -2.89 -7.14 0.55
CA ASP A 30 -2.79 -6.02 -0.38
C ASP A 30 -1.37 -5.86 -0.94
N LEU A 31 -0.35 -6.36 -0.22
CA LEU A 31 1.00 -6.56 -0.74
C LEU A 31 1.09 -7.67 -1.79
N GLY A 32 0.06 -8.52 -1.92
CA GLY A 32 0.09 -9.64 -2.86
C GLY A 32 0.99 -10.80 -2.43
N LEU A 33 1.27 -10.94 -1.13
CA LEU A 33 2.11 -12.05 -0.61
C LEU A 33 1.35 -13.37 -0.51
N VAL A 34 0.02 -13.33 -0.44
CA VAL A 34 -0.85 -14.51 -0.32
C VAL A 34 -1.24 -15.03 -1.70
N TYR A 35 -0.66 -16.16 -2.10
CA TYR A 35 -0.89 -16.78 -3.41
C TYR A 35 -2.10 -17.71 -3.43
N GLY A 36 -2.35 -18.42 -2.33
CA GLY A 36 -3.44 -19.38 -2.24
C GLY A 36 -3.93 -19.59 -0.82
N ILE A 37 -5.22 -19.87 -0.68
CA ILE A 37 -5.85 -20.30 0.57
C ILE A 37 -6.73 -21.50 0.21
N GLU A 38 -6.49 -22.62 0.88
CA GLU A 38 -7.24 -23.85 0.72
C GLU A 38 -7.85 -24.22 2.07
N ILE A 39 -9.12 -24.64 2.06
CA ILE A 39 -9.84 -25.10 3.24
C ILE A 39 -10.13 -26.57 3.04
N GLY A 40 -9.48 -27.42 3.85
CA GLY A 40 -9.65 -28.86 3.85
C GLY A 40 -10.78 -29.32 4.78
N GLU A 41 -10.74 -30.61 5.10
CA GLU A 41 -11.64 -31.23 6.07
C GLU A 41 -11.48 -30.58 7.46
N GLU A 42 -12.55 -30.63 8.25
CA GLU A 42 -12.57 -30.11 9.63
C GLU A 42 -12.12 -28.65 9.79
N ARG A 43 -12.17 -27.83 8.74
CA ARG A 43 -11.69 -26.43 8.72
C ARG A 43 -10.18 -26.30 8.90
N ALA A 44 -9.41 -27.30 8.45
CA ALA A 44 -7.97 -27.15 8.29
C ALA A 44 -7.69 -26.15 7.15
N VAL A 45 -6.84 -25.16 7.38
CA VAL A 45 -6.52 -24.11 6.40
C VAL A 45 -5.06 -24.20 6.01
N THR A 46 -4.80 -24.27 4.72
CA THR A 46 -3.45 -24.19 4.16
C THR A 46 -3.31 -22.85 3.43
N VAL A 47 -2.31 -22.06 3.80
CA VAL A 47 -1.98 -20.79 3.16
C VAL A 47 -0.68 -20.95 2.39
N THR A 48 -0.74 -20.79 1.08
CA THR A 48 0.46 -20.69 0.23
C THR A 48 0.80 -19.23 0.06
N MET A 49 1.97 -18.82 0.52
CA MET A 49 2.39 -17.42 0.48
C MET A 49 3.90 -17.28 0.29
N THR A 50 4.34 -16.06 0.06
CA THR A 50 5.76 -15.70 -0.02
C THR A 50 6.07 -14.55 0.92
N LEU A 51 7.34 -14.11 0.94
CA LEU A 51 7.79 -12.93 1.67
C LEU A 51 8.38 -11.92 0.69
N THR A 52 8.47 -10.66 1.13
CA THR A 52 9.07 -9.56 0.36
C THR A 52 10.54 -9.82 0.03
N THR A 53 11.27 -10.46 0.94
CA THR A 53 12.67 -10.85 0.75
C THR A 53 12.95 -12.26 1.31
N PRO A 54 13.85 -13.02 0.66
CA PRO A 54 14.29 -14.32 1.17
C PRO A 54 15.14 -14.15 2.44
N HIS A 55 14.98 -15.06 3.40
CA HIS A 55 15.71 -15.05 4.68
C HIS A 55 15.43 -13.84 5.61
N CYS A 56 14.29 -13.17 5.44
CA CYS A 56 13.87 -12.11 6.36
C CYS A 56 13.78 -12.67 7.81
N PRO A 57 14.48 -12.08 8.80
CA PRO A 57 14.43 -12.53 10.19
C PRO A 57 13.05 -12.38 10.83
N LEU A 58 12.18 -11.57 10.22
CA LEU A 58 10.80 -11.31 10.68
C LEU A 58 9.77 -12.24 10.02
N GLY A 59 10.18 -13.11 9.08
CA GLY A 59 9.32 -14.11 8.45
C GLY A 59 8.56 -14.99 9.45
N PRO A 60 9.21 -15.54 10.51
CA PRO A 60 8.51 -16.32 11.54
C PRO A 60 7.39 -15.56 12.25
N GLN A 61 7.56 -14.26 12.47
CA GLN A 61 6.53 -13.41 13.10
C GLN A 61 5.31 -13.25 12.18
N ILE A 62 5.52 -13.08 10.87
CA ILE A 62 4.41 -13.02 9.90
C ILE A 62 3.65 -14.33 9.89
N ILE A 63 4.35 -15.47 9.88
CA ILE A 63 3.75 -16.82 9.91
C ILE A 63 2.92 -17.02 11.18
N GLU A 64 3.44 -16.64 12.35
CA GLU A 64 2.70 -16.72 13.61
C GLU A 64 1.43 -15.87 13.58
N ASN A 65 1.53 -14.65 13.04
CA ASN A 65 0.37 -13.76 12.90
C ASN A 65 -0.70 -14.37 11.97
N VAL A 66 -0.30 -14.99 10.84
CA VAL A 66 -1.22 -15.73 9.94
C VAL A 66 -1.96 -16.83 10.69
N GLN A 67 -1.22 -17.67 11.44
CA GLN A 67 -1.80 -18.75 12.23
C GLN A 67 -2.79 -18.22 13.27
N ARG A 68 -2.41 -17.14 13.98
CA ARG A 68 -3.25 -16.53 15.01
C ARG A 68 -4.56 -15.98 14.43
N GLU A 69 -4.49 -15.19 13.36
CA GLU A 69 -5.69 -14.56 12.78
C GLU A 69 -6.67 -15.58 12.18
N LEU A 70 -6.14 -16.65 11.57
CA LEU A 70 -6.99 -17.73 11.02
C LEU A 70 -7.57 -18.63 12.11
N THR A 71 -6.82 -18.92 13.16
CA THR A 71 -7.34 -19.67 14.32
C THR A 71 -8.45 -18.88 15.01
N ALA A 72 -8.31 -17.55 15.13
CA ALA A 72 -9.30 -16.69 15.76
C ALA A 72 -10.67 -16.68 15.07
N ILE A 73 -10.72 -17.00 13.77
CA ILE A 73 -11.98 -17.13 13.02
C ILE A 73 -12.50 -18.56 12.92
N GLY A 74 -11.86 -19.52 13.61
CA GLY A 74 -12.34 -20.90 13.74
C GLY A 74 -11.72 -21.91 12.77
N ALA A 75 -10.52 -21.64 12.25
CA ALA A 75 -9.68 -22.67 11.65
C ALA A 75 -9.22 -23.66 12.73
N SER A 76 -9.31 -24.97 12.45
CA SER A 76 -8.90 -26.01 13.40
C SER A 76 -7.39 -26.24 13.42
N GLN A 77 -6.77 -26.12 12.25
CA GLN A 77 -5.34 -26.21 12.03
C GLN A 77 -4.96 -25.20 10.93
N VAL A 78 -3.79 -24.57 11.06
CA VAL A 78 -3.28 -23.63 10.06
C VAL A 78 -1.88 -24.05 9.64
N GLU A 79 -1.74 -24.44 8.38
CA GLU A 79 -0.45 -24.71 7.73
C GLU A 79 -0.07 -23.52 6.84
N VAL A 80 1.17 -23.07 6.94
CA VAL A 80 1.68 -21.96 6.13
C VAL A 80 2.84 -22.46 5.29
N ASN A 81 2.63 -22.49 3.98
CA ASN A 81 3.59 -22.92 2.98
C ASN A 81 4.27 -21.71 2.36
N ILE A 82 5.53 -21.50 2.74
CA ILE A 82 6.36 -20.43 2.16
C ILE A 82 6.98 -20.92 0.87
N VAL A 83 6.63 -20.25 -0.24
CA VAL A 83 7.17 -20.51 -1.57
C VAL A 83 7.99 -19.32 -2.07
N TRP A 84 8.99 -19.60 -2.89
CA TRP A 84 9.86 -18.58 -3.51
C TRP A 84 9.67 -18.49 -5.02
N THR A 85 8.75 -19.28 -5.56
CA THR A 85 8.46 -19.34 -6.99
C THR A 85 6.94 -19.35 -7.17
N PRO A 86 6.37 -18.36 -7.88
CA PRO A 86 7.05 -17.20 -8.47
C PRO A 86 7.63 -16.26 -7.38
N PRO A 87 8.74 -15.55 -7.67
CA PRO A 87 9.25 -14.54 -6.75
C PRO A 87 8.27 -13.38 -6.67
N TRP A 88 8.19 -12.76 -5.50
CA TRP A 88 7.38 -11.56 -5.33
C TRP A 88 8.03 -10.36 -6.02
N THR A 89 7.20 -9.51 -6.63
CA THR A 89 7.59 -8.19 -7.13
C THR A 89 6.54 -7.17 -6.68
N PRO A 90 6.89 -5.86 -6.60
CA PRO A 90 5.91 -4.80 -6.33
C PRO A 90 4.70 -4.80 -7.26
N ASP A 91 4.79 -5.43 -8.45
CA ASP A 91 3.67 -5.56 -9.37
C ASP A 91 2.49 -6.33 -8.80
N ALA A 92 2.73 -7.21 -7.82
CA ALA A 92 1.70 -7.99 -7.13
C ALA A 92 0.85 -7.15 -6.15
N MET A 93 1.30 -5.94 -5.79
CA MET A 93 0.54 -5.04 -4.92
C MET A 93 -0.77 -4.58 -5.59
N THR A 94 -1.79 -4.29 -4.79
CA THR A 94 -3.02 -3.68 -5.32
C THR A 94 -2.75 -2.27 -5.88
N PRO A 95 -3.54 -1.80 -6.88
CA PRO A 95 -3.38 -0.46 -7.43
C PRO A 95 -3.45 0.65 -6.38
N GLU A 96 -4.33 0.51 -5.38
CA GLU A 96 -4.48 1.47 -4.31
C GLU A 96 -3.23 1.55 -3.43
N LEU A 97 -2.60 0.40 -3.17
CA LEU A 97 -1.37 0.35 -2.38
C LEU A 97 -0.18 0.91 -3.18
N LYS A 98 -0.10 0.58 -4.47
CA LYS A 98 0.91 1.17 -5.36
C LYS A 98 0.82 2.69 -5.37
N LYS A 99 -0.38 3.24 -5.50
CA LYS A 99 -0.63 4.69 -5.41
C LYS A 99 -0.21 5.27 -4.05
N LEU A 100 -0.57 4.59 -2.95
CA LEU A 100 -0.19 5.02 -1.60
C LEU A 100 1.33 5.06 -1.39
N LEU A 101 2.06 4.14 -2.00
CA LEU A 101 3.52 4.04 -1.90
C LEU A 101 4.26 4.86 -2.98
N GLY A 102 3.54 5.57 -3.86
CA GLY A 102 4.15 6.33 -4.96
C GLY A 102 4.76 5.45 -6.07
N ILE A 103 4.36 4.18 -6.16
CA ILE A 103 4.78 3.24 -7.21
C ILE A 103 3.76 3.34 -8.36
N VAL A 104 3.69 4.50 -9.01
CA VAL A 104 2.84 4.71 -10.20
C VAL A 104 3.65 4.46 -11.47
N PRO A 105 3.08 3.84 -12.52
CA PRO A 105 3.66 3.88 -13.85
C PRO A 105 3.79 5.35 -14.30
N GLU A 106 4.88 5.68 -15.02
CA GLU A 106 5.27 7.05 -15.43
C GLU A 106 4.23 7.84 -16.26
N GLU A 107 3.05 7.28 -16.54
CA GLU A 107 2.02 7.89 -17.38
C GLU A 107 0.89 8.61 -16.62
N GLU A 108 0.87 8.55 -15.28
CA GLU A 108 -0.11 9.29 -14.44
C GLU A 108 0.58 10.29 -13.48
N GLU A 109 1.62 10.98 -13.96
CA GLU A 109 1.91 12.33 -13.46
C GLU A 109 0.85 13.31 -14.02
N GLU A 110 -0.44 13.07 -13.74
CA GLU A 110 -1.48 14.08 -13.93
C GLU A 110 -1.26 15.13 -12.84
N GLU A 111 -0.53 16.19 -13.22
CA GLU A 111 -0.62 17.56 -12.70
C GLU A 111 -1.37 17.69 -11.37
N GLU A 112 -0.68 17.41 -10.25
CA GLU A 112 -0.98 18.16 -9.03
C GLU A 112 -0.56 19.60 -9.34
N GLU A 113 -1.47 20.38 -9.94
CA GLU A 113 -1.43 21.83 -9.81
C GLU A 113 -1.51 22.13 -8.31
N GLU A 114 -0.36 22.17 -7.64
CA GLU A 114 -0.24 22.99 -6.44
C GLU A 114 -0.79 24.36 -6.83
N PRO A 115 -1.83 24.89 -6.16
CA PRO A 115 -2.33 26.20 -6.51
C PRO A 115 -1.17 27.16 -6.30
N ALA A 116 -0.61 27.64 -7.41
CA ALA A 116 0.46 28.60 -7.40
C ALA A 116 0.04 29.71 -6.46
N LEU A 117 0.73 29.85 -5.33
CA LEU A 117 0.62 31.04 -4.53
C LEU A 117 1.04 32.18 -5.46
N VAL A 118 0.04 32.88 -6.00
CA VAL A 118 0.23 34.06 -6.84
C VAL A 118 0.82 35.12 -5.93
N VAL A 119 2.14 35.09 -5.77
CA VAL A 119 2.88 36.26 -5.35
C VAL A 119 2.93 37.13 -6.59
N GLU A 120 1.97 38.06 -6.69
CA GLU A 120 1.98 39.05 -7.76
C GLU A 120 3.38 39.69 -7.81
N PRO A 121 4.00 39.82 -8.99
CA PRO A 121 5.28 40.49 -9.10
C PRO A 121 5.14 41.92 -8.57
N PRO A 122 6.13 42.47 -7.85
CA PRO A 122 6.06 43.83 -7.35
C PRO A 122 5.83 44.77 -8.55
N PRO A 123 4.96 45.80 -8.41
CA PRO A 123 4.67 46.70 -9.51
C PRO A 123 5.97 47.34 -10.02
N PRO A 124 6.12 47.53 -11.34
CA PRO A 124 7.31 48.12 -11.90
C PRO A 124 7.55 49.51 -11.28
N PRO A 125 8.82 49.91 -11.06
CA PRO A 125 9.13 51.20 -10.47
C PRO A 125 8.52 52.33 -11.32
N ALA A 126 7.82 53.25 -10.66
CA ALA A 126 7.15 54.36 -11.31
C ALA A 126 8.15 55.17 -12.18
N LYS A 127 7.81 55.38 -13.46
CA LYS A 127 8.59 56.24 -14.36
C LYS A 127 8.60 57.66 -13.79
N LYS A 128 9.78 58.17 -13.40
CA LYS A 128 9.96 59.58 -13.04
C LYS A 128 9.56 60.43 -14.25
N LYS A 129 8.43 61.14 -14.15
CA LYS A 129 8.07 62.19 -15.11
C LYS A 129 9.17 63.25 -15.02
N ARG A 130 9.98 63.39 -16.07
CA ARG A 130 10.88 64.54 -16.23
C ARG A 130 9.99 65.78 -16.27
N GLY A 131 9.91 66.47 -15.14
CA GLY A 131 9.15 67.70 -15.00
C GLY A 131 9.62 68.76 -16.00
N LEU A 132 8.68 69.54 -16.49
CA LEU A 132 8.85 70.58 -17.51
C LEU A 132 9.57 71.85 -16.97
N LEU A 133 10.45 71.70 -15.97
CA LEU A 133 11.17 72.79 -15.29
C LEU A 133 12.69 72.79 -15.57
N GLY A 134 13.14 72.08 -16.61
CA GLY A 134 14.54 72.06 -17.06
C GLY A 134 14.91 73.15 -18.09
N TRP A 135 14.02 74.09 -18.38
CA TRP A 135 14.24 75.15 -19.39
C TRP A 135 14.62 76.52 -18.78
N LEU A 136 14.60 76.66 -17.45
CA LEU A 136 14.83 77.95 -16.76
C LEU A 136 16.23 78.12 -16.14
N PHE A 137 17.15 77.19 -16.36
CA PHE A 137 18.56 77.30 -15.90
C PHE A 137 19.56 76.87 -16.99
N ARG A 138 19.31 77.28 -18.24
CA ARG A 138 20.31 77.30 -19.32
C ARG A 138 20.40 78.71 -19.89
#